data_AF-A0A960TXW8-F1
#
_entry.id   AF-A0A960TXW8-F1
#
_cell.length_a   1.000
_cell.length_b   1.000
_cell.length_c   1.000
_cell.angle_alpha   90.00
_cell.angle_beta   90.00
_cell.angle_gamma   90.00
#
_symmetry.space_group_name_H-M   'P 1'
#
loop_
_entity.id
_entity.type
_entity.pdbx_description
1 polymer ?
#
loop_
_entity_poly.entity_id
_entity_poly.type
_entity_poly.pdbx_seq_one_letter_code
_entity_poly.pdbx_strand_id
1 'polypeptide(L)'
;GTKAEPVATVQKGVDLAQAGDAPNVFIAQGDYNEDVMVDDAALYGAYDASDWSRDLDSNTTTILAATDSAVEISNDGRLTVDGLTLASESATSAVGIYGNATVTVRATRAKIALSVNTSEHLGVYVGQDANVSLYDVRIEMDATAGKNIAVYMPAGKLLTANMLTITGETSDDDAIAMYLNYTTAQIFNSRISLSSGLGKCIGIFNGDGSVQVDGLDLEISGGDDGVIGFYQLTGFLNMRDVSVELGDSKSEVIGIYQTDGIECTVINSDFTLGESTMSAGYGVYHAGVEFSTVTIINAAIDVAGAADSAAGLIVNQSRVFVANTSMNVGEADEVFGMNIGLGGTELGDSFILNSAVATAPAAVSDQLPLRIEQVTTRKSIHVVGSDLYGDSPDCLISADTDCVTDVSDVNACEWEFCAQAEGNLNVAPGFASDSGLHLAADSDLIDAGIDPSPFTPTELAPLMRVDIDYDLRPAGDGFDIGADEVTP
;
A
#
# COMPACT_ATOMS: atom_id res chain seq x y z
N GLY A 1 -1.75 11.76 42.08
CA GLY A 1 -1.40 11.25 43.43
C GLY A 1 0.08 11.01 43.50
N THR A 2 0.54 10.21 44.45
CA THR A 2 1.91 9.69 44.50
C THR A 2 1.87 8.16 44.60
N LYS A 3 3.01 7.48 44.49
CA LYS A 3 3.06 6.02 44.73
C LYS A 3 2.52 5.63 46.12
N ALA A 4 2.74 6.47 47.13
CA ALA A 4 2.28 6.24 48.50
C ALA A 4 0.80 6.60 48.69
N GLU A 5 0.30 7.55 47.89
CA GLU A 5 -1.06 8.09 47.95
C GLU A 5 -1.64 8.20 46.53
N PRO A 6 -1.94 7.06 45.88
CA PRO A 6 -2.50 7.08 44.54
C PRO A 6 -3.90 7.68 44.56
N VAL A 7 -4.32 8.21 43.40
CA VAL A 7 -5.70 8.67 43.19
C VAL A 7 -6.49 7.56 42.49
N ALA A 8 -7.81 7.57 42.68
CA ALA A 8 -8.67 6.48 42.23
C ALA A 8 -8.93 6.45 40.71
N THR A 9 -8.85 7.59 40.03
CA THR A 9 -9.18 7.72 38.61
C THR A 9 -8.01 8.27 37.80
N VAL A 10 -7.94 7.89 36.53
CA VAL A 10 -6.93 8.37 35.58
C VAL A 10 -7.10 9.86 35.35
N GLN A 11 -8.32 10.35 35.14
CA GLN A 11 -8.59 11.77 34.96
C GLN A 11 -8.06 12.60 36.13
N LYS A 12 -8.24 12.13 37.38
CA LYS A 12 -7.72 12.86 38.53
C LYS A 12 -6.18 12.89 38.56
N GLY A 13 -5.54 11.85 38.03
CA GLY A 13 -4.10 11.82 37.81
C GLY A 13 -3.66 12.88 36.81
N VAL A 14 -4.37 12.98 35.68
CA VAL A 14 -4.13 13.96 34.62
C VAL A 14 -4.28 15.39 35.12
N ASP A 15 -5.38 15.71 35.82
CA ASP A 15 -5.62 17.03 36.39
C ASP A 15 -4.45 17.50 37.28
N LEU A 16 -3.92 16.58 38.09
CA LEU A 16 -2.81 16.87 39.01
C LEU A 16 -1.48 17.02 38.27
N ALA A 17 -1.25 16.21 37.22
CA ALA A 17 -0.06 16.29 36.37
C ALA A 17 0.02 17.64 35.65
N GLN A 18 -1.09 18.08 35.06
CA GLN A 18 -1.20 19.35 34.35
C GLN A 18 -1.09 20.55 35.30
N ALA A 19 -1.70 20.48 36.48
CA ALA A 19 -1.58 21.54 37.49
C ALA A 19 -0.17 21.62 38.12
N GLY A 20 0.58 20.51 38.12
CA GLY A 20 1.85 20.36 38.82
C GLY A 20 3.11 20.53 37.97
N ASP A 21 2.98 20.86 36.67
CA ASP A 21 4.09 20.91 35.69
C ASP A 21 4.86 19.57 35.61
N ALA A 22 4.16 18.47 35.85
CA ALA A 22 4.72 17.11 35.84
C ALA A 22 3.85 16.25 34.92
N PRO A 23 4.07 16.28 33.60
CA PRO A 23 3.11 15.76 32.61
C PRO A 23 3.00 14.23 32.60
N ASN A 24 3.63 13.49 33.52
CA ASN A 24 3.64 12.04 33.49
C ASN A 24 2.62 11.45 34.48
N VAL A 25 1.71 10.62 33.98
CA VAL A 25 0.73 9.86 34.75
C VAL A 25 1.06 8.38 34.62
N PHE A 26 1.31 7.74 35.76
CA PHE A 26 1.56 6.30 35.85
C PHE A 26 0.28 5.61 36.35
N ILE A 27 -0.19 4.63 35.61
CA ILE A 27 -1.49 4.00 35.81
C ILE A 27 -1.25 2.54 36.20
N ALA A 28 -1.84 2.13 37.32
CA ALA A 28 -1.77 0.75 37.77
C ALA A 28 -2.57 -0.16 36.84
N GLN A 29 -2.33 -1.47 36.93
CA GLN A 29 -3.13 -2.47 36.25
C GLN A 29 -4.59 -2.42 36.73
N GLY A 30 -5.51 -2.70 35.80
CA GLY A 30 -6.95 -2.67 36.04
C GLY A 30 -7.71 -2.00 34.91
N ASP A 31 -9.04 -2.05 35.03
CA ASP A 31 -9.97 -1.47 34.08
C ASP A 31 -10.55 -0.17 34.65
N TYR A 32 -10.42 0.90 33.88
CA TYR A 32 -10.86 2.25 34.24
C TYR A 32 -11.98 2.67 33.30
N ASN A 33 -13.23 2.63 33.79
CA ASN A 33 -14.40 3.07 33.03
C ASN A 33 -14.60 4.58 33.20
N GLU A 34 -13.88 5.35 32.40
CA GLU A 34 -13.89 6.81 32.37
C GLU A 34 -13.39 7.32 31.02
N ASP A 35 -13.82 8.52 30.65
CA ASP A 35 -13.23 9.27 29.53
C ASP A 35 -12.08 10.13 30.07
N VAL A 36 -10.93 10.11 29.38
CA VAL A 36 -9.73 10.84 29.83
C VAL A 36 -9.44 12.03 28.92
N MET A 37 -9.64 13.24 29.45
CA MET A 37 -9.35 14.51 28.81
C MET A 37 -7.93 14.98 29.13
N VAL A 38 -7.14 15.24 28.08
CA VAL A 38 -5.74 15.65 28.16
C VAL A 38 -5.50 16.95 27.39
N ASP A 39 -4.75 17.88 27.96
CA ASP A 39 -4.18 19.01 27.23
C ASP A 39 -2.71 18.72 26.90
N ASP A 40 -1.88 18.47 27.92
CA ASP A 40 -0.49 18.01 27.77
C ASP A 40 -0.17 16.97 28.85
N ALA A 41 -0.11 15.69 28.47
CA ALA A 41 0.28 14.62 29.38
C ALA A 41 0.80 13.36 28.65
N ALA A 42 1.55 12.57 29.40
CA ALA A 42 2.02 11.24 29.05
C ALA A 42 1.42 10.22 30.00
N LEU A 43 0.68 9.26 29.46
CA LEU A 43 -0.01 8.20 30.16
C LEU A 43 0.79 6.89 29.99
N TYR A 44 1.21 6.29 31.11
CA TYR A 44 1.98 5.05 31.11
C TYR A 44 1.22 3.99 31.91
N GLY A 45 0.81 2.92 31.24
CA GLY A 45 0.15 1.76 31.86
C GLY A 45 1.12 0.66 32.28
N ALA A 46 0.53 -0.47 32.67
CA ALA A 46 1.18 -1.72 33.04
C ALA A 46 2.00 -1.67 34.34
N TYR A 47 1.59 -0.85 35.30
CA TYR A 47 2.19 -0.83 36.64
C TYR A 47 1.46 -1.78 37.61
N ASP A 48 2.19 -2.58 38.37
CA ASP A 48 1.59 -3.39 39.44
C ASP A 48 1.00 -2.48 40.53
N ALA A 49 -0.21 -2.78 40.98
CA ALA A 49 -0.94 -1.93 41.93
C ALA A 49 -0.36 -1.96 43.36
N SER A 50 0.45 -2.98 43.70
CA SER A 50 1.02 -3.17 45.03
C SER A 50 2.42 -2.56 45.17
N ASP A 51 3.26 -2.69 44.14
CA ASP A 51 4.66 -2.26 44.19
C ASP A 51 5.08 -1.22 43.13
N TRP A 52 4.21 -0.91 42.17
CA TRP A 52 4.48 0.01 41.07
C TRP A 52 5.70 -0.38 40.21
N SER A 53 6.01 -1.67 40.12
CA SER A 53 6.88 -2.22 39.08
C SER A 53 6.14 -2.22 37.75
N ARG A 54 6.86 -2.05 36.63
CA ARG A 54 6.27 -2.01 35.29
C ARG A 54 6.62 -3.29 34.53
N ASP A 55 5.61 -3.98 34.04
CA ASP A 55 5.74 -5.19 33.24
C ASP A 55 4.59 -5.24 32.23
N LEU A 56 4.91 -5.08 30.95
CA LEU A 56 3.92 -4.99 29.87
C LEU A 56 3.24 -6.33 29.56
N ASP A 57 3.89 -7.45 29.92
CA ASP A 57 3.39 -8.78 29.63
C ASP A 57 2.50 -9.28 30.78
N SER A 58 2.85 -8.91 32.01
CA SER A 58 2.13 -9.37 33.21
C SER A 58 1.02 -8.43 33.68
N ASN A 59 1.14 -7.12 33.42
CA ASN A 59 0.23 -6.11 33.98
C ASN A 59 -0.54 -5.41 32.85
N THR A 60 -1.87 -5.56 32.83
CA THR A 60 -2.72 -4.89 31.84
C THR A 60 -3.44 -3.70 32.46
N THR A 61 -3.38 -2.56 31.77
CA THR A 61 -4.16 -1.35 32.10
C THR A 61 -5.08 -1.03 30.94
N THR A 62 -6.39 -0.96 31.22
CA THR A 62 -7.42 -0.66 30.22
C THR A 62 -8.12 0.65 30.59
N ILE A 63 -8.21 1.59 29.64
CA ILE A 63 -9.14 2.72 29.72
C ILE A 63 -10.32 2.37 28.82
N LEU A 64 -11.48 2.18 29.42
CA LEU A 64 -12.74 1.91 28.74
C LEU A 64 -13.56 3.20 28.70
N ALA A 65 -13.78 3.73 27.49
CA ALA A 65 -14.58 4.92 27.27
C ALA A 65 -15.97 4.74 27.88
N ALA A 66 -16.38 5.71 28.70
CA ALA A 66 -17.73 5.79 29.26
C ALA A 66 -18.70 6.43 28.25
N THR A 67 -18.17 7.26 27.36
CA THR A 67 -18.88 7.82 26.21
C THR A 67 -18.14 7.44 24.92
N ASP A 68 -17.77 8.39 24.08
CA ASP A 68 -17.33 8.09 22.71
C ASP A 68 -15.84 7.75 22.63
N SER A 69 -14.97 8.45 23.37
CA SER A 69 -13.52 8.30 23.27
C SER A 69 -12.83 7.91 24.57
N ALA A 70 -11.87 6.98 24.51
CA ALA A 70 -11.11 6.58 25.70
C ALA A 70 -10.15 7.70 26.17
N VAL A 71 -9.48 8.34 25.21
CA VAL A 71 -8.61 9.50 25.47
C VAL A 71 -8.90 10.61 24.45
N GLU A 72 -9.20 11.82 24.95
CA GLU A 72 -9.44 13.01 24.15
C GLU A 72 -8.43 14.11 24.46
N ILE A 73 -7.92 14.76 23.41
CA ILE A 73 -7.07 15.94 23.49
C ILE A 73 -7.91 17.18 23.21
N SER A 74 -8.25 17.93 24.25
CA SER A 74 -9.25 19.01 24.17
C SER A 74 -8.73 20.34 23.60
N ASN A 75 -7.41 20.55 23.59
CA ASN A 75 -6.77 21.79 23.14
C ASN A 75 -5.49 21.48 22.33
N ASP A 76 -4.82 22.51 21.82
CA ASP A 76 -3.46 22.37 21.30
C ASP A 76 -2.57 21.73 22.37
N GLY A 77 -1.93 20.62 22.03
CA GLY A 77 -1.53 19.68 23.07
C GLY A 77 -0.61 18.56 22.63
N ARG A 78 -0.08 17.84 23.62
CA ARG A 78 0.76 16.66 23.41
C ARG A 78 0.23 15.51 24.24
N LEU A 79 0.02 14.38 23.57
CA LEU A 79 -0.35 13.13 24.22
C LEU A 79 0.75 12.10 23.97
N THR A 80 1.22 11.47 25.04
CA THR A 80 1.97 10.22 24.94
C THR A 80 1.17 9.10 25.59
N VAL A 81 1.02 7.96 24.92
CA VAL A 81 0.37 6.75 25.44
C VAL A 81 1.36 5.61 25.33
N ASP A 82 1.63 4.91 26.43
CA ASP A 82 2.56 3.77 26.42
C ASP A 82 2.12 2.61 27.32
N GLY A 83 1.96 1.42 26.73
CA GLY A 83 1.56 0.21 27.46
C GLY A 83 0.12 0.25 27.98
N LEU A 84 -0.80 0.80 27.20
CA LEU A 84 -2.22 0.94 27.54
C LEU A 84 -3.10 0.21 26.53
N THR A 85 -4.20 -0.36 27.01
CA THR A 85 -5.34 -0.74 26.17
C THR A 85 -6.37 0.38 26.22
N LEU A 86 -6.76 0.92 25.07
CA LEU A 86 -7.81 1.92 24.91
C LEU A 86 -9.00 1.23 24.23
N ALA A 87 -10.13 1.20 24.91
CA ALA A 87 -11.31 0.52 24.42
C ALA A 87 -12.54 1.44 24.46
N SER A 88 -13.48 1.23 23.56
CA SER A 88 -14.77 1.91 23.60
C SER A 88 -15.89 0.91 23.30
N GLU A 89 -16.90 0.93 24.17
CA GLU A 89 -18.13 0.13 24.07
C GLU A 89 -19.39 1.00 23.84
N SER A 90 -19.21 2.25 23.38
CA SER A 90 -20.33 3.16 23.13
C SER A 90 -21.23 2.73 21.97
N ALA A 91 -22.51 3.07 22.05
CA ALA A 91 -23.52 2.75 21.03
C ALA A 91 -23.64 3.81 19.91
N THR A 92 -22.88 4.91 19.97
CA THR A 92 -22.94 6.01 18.99
C THR A 92 -21.70 6.13 18.12
N SER A 93 -20.53 6.18 18.75
CA SER A 93 -19.22 6.23 18.08
C SER A 93 -18.20 5.62 19.02
N ALA A 94 -17.23 4.88 18.48
CA ALA A 94 -16.15 4.31 19.27
C ALA A 94 -14.81 4.88 18.81
N VAL A 95 -14.16 5.64 19.68
CA VAL A 95 -12.87 6.26 19.40
C VAL A 95 -11.81 5.85 20.42
N GLY A 96 -10.63 5.40 19.96
CA GLY A 96 -9.51 5.11 20.86
C GLY A 96 -8.84 6.39 21.35
N ILE A 97 -8.24 7.13 20.41
CA ILE A 97 -7.61 8.43 20.65
C ILE A 97 -8.30 9.47 19.78
N TYR A 98 -8.77 10.56 20.39
CA TYR A 98 -9.38 11.69 19.70
C TYR A 98 -8.57 12.96 19.95
N GLY A 99 -8.30 13.76 18.91
CA GLY A 99 -7.80 15.13 19.05
C GLY A 99 -8.27 15.99 17.89
N ASN A 100 -8.93 17.11 18.13
CA ASN A 100 -9.50 17.94 17.05
C ASN A 100 -8.70 19.23 16.76
N ALA A 101 -7.65 19.49 17.52
CA ALA A 101 -6.81 20.68 17.45
C ALA A 101 -5.41 20.37 16.89
N THR A 102 -4.47 21.32 16.98
CA THR A 102 -3.07 21.09 16.60
C THR A 102 -2.41 20.21 17.66
N VAL A 103 -2.41 18.90 17.43
CA VAL A 103 -1.98 17.92 18.43
C VAL A 103 -0.72 17.17 18.00
N THR A 104 0.10 16.80 18.99
CA THR A 104 1.14 15.79 18.81
C THR A 104 0.75 14.53 19.56
N VAL A 105 0.53 13.42 18.86
CA VAL A 105 0.23 12.12 19.48
C VAL A 105 1.43 11.20 19.31
N ARG A 106 1.87 10.59 20.41
CA ARG A 106 2.84 9.50 20.39
C ARG A 106 2.26 8.29 21.11
N ALA A 107 1.86 7.27 20.37
CA ALA A 107 1.46 5.99 20.95
C ALA A 107 2.59 4.98 20.80
N THR A 108 2.85 4.20 21.84
CA THR A 108 3.88 3.15 21.81
C THR A 108 3.38 1.91 22.56
N ARG A 109 3.49 0.71 21.98
CA ARG A 109 3.03 -0.54 22.65
C ARG A 109 1.61 -0.40 23.17
N ALA A 110 0.75 0.24 22.39
CA ALA A 110 -0.63 0.52 22.75
C ALA A 110 -1.53 -0.44 21.98
N LYS A 111 -2.62 -0.86 22.63
CA LYS A 111 -3.69 -1.60 21.98
C LYS A 111 -4.92 -0.70 21.94
N ILE A 112 -5.49 -0.47 20.77
CA ILE A 112 -6.80 0.16 20.61
C ILE A 112 -7.76 -0.96 20.21
N ALA A 113 -8.85 -1.15 20.96
CA ALA A 113 -9.80 -2.24 20.73
C ALA A 113 -11.23 -1.69 20.74
N LEU A 114 -11.87 -1.68 19.57
CA LEU A 114 -13.21 -1.12 19.38
C LEU A 114 -14.13 -2.24 18.91
N SER A 115 -15.22 -2.53 19.64
CA SER A 115 -16.02 -3.74 19.40
C SER A 115 -17.53 -3.51 19.53
N VAL A 116 -18.06 -2.52 18.82
CA VAL A 116 -19.47 -2.11 18.96
C VAL A 116 -20.23 -2.07 17.65
N ASN A 117 -21.56 -2.16 17.74
CA ASN A 117 -22.44 -2.06 16.57
C ASN A 117 -22.91 -0.62 16.37
N THR A 118 -21.96 0.29 16.11
CA THR A 118 -22.24 1.71 15.84
C THR A 118 -22.19 2.01 14.35
N SER A 119 -22.42 3.26 13.98
CA SER A 119 -22.29 3.72 12.60
C SER A 119 -20.85 4.08 12.21
N GLU A 120 -19.95 4.25 13.18
CA GLU A 120 -18.57 4.69 12.93
C GLU A 120 -17.61 4.30 14.07
N HIS A 121 -16.42 3.82 13.69
CA HIS A 121 -15.32 3.47 14.59
C HIS A 121 -14.03 4.11 14.10
N LEU A 122 -13.36 4.81 14.99
CA LEU A 122 -12.13 5.53 14.70
C LEU A 122 -11.03 5.11 15.68
N GLY A 123 -9.98 4.42 15.23
CA GLY A 123 -8.91 3.99 16.14
C GLY A 123 -8.18 5.20 16.72
N VAL A 124 -7.55 5.96 15.83
CA VAL A 124 -6.93 7.25 16.09
C VAL A 124 -7.55 8.28 15.17
N TYR A 125 -8.26 9.24 15.73
CA TYR A 125 -8.71 10.43 15.04
C TYR A 125 -7.89 11.62 15.51
N VAL A 126 -7.17 12.26 14.58
CA VAL A 126 -6.57 13.57 14.84
C VAL A 126 -7.02 14.56 13.79
N GLY A 127 -7.27 15.80 14.19
CA GLY A 127 -7.75 16.89 13.35
C GLY A 127 -6.64 17.51 12.50
N GLN A 128 -6.80 18.80 12.21
CA GLN A 128 -5.88 19.51 11.31
C GLN A 128 -4.51 19.77 11.96
N ASP A 129 -3.46 19.81 11.13
CA ASP A 129 -2.08 20.14 11.52
C ASP A 129 -1.46 19.24 12.61
N ALA A 130 -1.91 17.99 12.70
CA ALA A 130 -1.44 17.05 13.70
C ALA A 130 -0.08 16.41 13.35
N ASN A 131 0.70 16.04 14.37
CA ASN A 131 1.87 15.17 14.23
C ASN A 131 1.61 13.87 15.00
N VAL A 132 1.43 12.77 14.30
CA VAL A 132 1.16 11.46 14.91
C VAL A 132 2.35 10.55 14.72
N SER A 133 2.77 9.90 15.80
CA SER A 133 3.77 8.84 15.78
C SER A 133 3.24 7.59 16.46
N LEU A 134 3.09 6.50 15.70
CA LEU A 134 2.63 5.20 16.18
C LEU A 134 3.80 4.22 16.14
N TYR A 135 4.14 3.62 17.28
CA TYR A 135 5.23 2.65 17.39
C TYR A 135 4.74 1.37 18.06
N ASP A 136 4.70 0.24 17.34
CA ASP A 136 4.20 -1.02 17.93
C ASP A 136 2.78 -0.84 18.48
N VAL A 137 1.87 -0.36 17.64
CA VAL A 137 0.48 -0.01 18.01
C VAL A 137 -0.47 -0.93 17.28
N ARG A 138 -1.25 -1.71 18.04
CA ARG A 138 -2.26 -2.62 17.49
C ARG A 138 -3.64 -1.97 17.56
N ILE A 139 -4.39 -1.93 16.46
CA ILE A 139 -5.74 -1.35 16.42
C ILE A 139 -6.75 -2.42 15.96
N GLU A 140 -7.43 -3.08 16.87
CA GLU A 140 -8.46 -4.08 16.55
C GLU A 140 -9.84 -3.41 16.45
N MET A 141 -10.59 -3.69 15.37
CA MET A 141 -11.90 -3.10 15.13
C MET A 141 -12.92 -4.20 14.81
N ASP A 142 -13.59 -4.75 15.80
CA ASP A 142 -14.62 -5.79 15.62
C ASP A 142 -16.01 -5.15 15.52
N ALA A 143 -16.29 -4.56 14.38
CA ALA A 143 -17.45 -3.70 14.18
C ALA A 143 -18.39 -4.26 13.12
N THR A 144 -19.48 -4.91 13.53
CA THR A 144 -20.40 -5.56 12.61
C THR A 144 -21.30 -4.59 11.82
N ALA A 145 -21.09 -3.28 11.91
CA ALA A 145 -21.83 -2.25 11.21
C ALA A 145 -21.02 -0.95 11.21
N GLY A 146 -21.27 -0.07 10.23
CA GLY A 146 -20.66 1.25 10.19
C GLY A 146 -19.31 1.32 9.49
N LYS A 147 -18.84 2.56 9.32
CA LYS A 147 -17.54 2.86 8.71
C LYS A 147 -16.42 2.59 9.72
N ASN A 148 -15.43 1.80 9.32
CA ASN A 148 -14.28 1.48 10.16
C ASN A 148 -13.03 2.19 9.65
N ILE A 149 -12.45 3.07 10.46
CA ILE A 149 -11.20 3.77 10.11
C ILE A 149 -10.19 3.68 11.24
N ALA A 150 -9.13 2.88 11.07
CA ALA A 150 -8.16 2.72 12.16
C ALA A 150 -7.34 3.99 12.42
N VAL A 151 -6.94 4.70 11.36
CA VAL A 151 -6.25 5.99 11.48
C VAL A 151 -6.91 7.00 10.55
N TYR A 152 -7.47 8.07 11.12
CA TYR A 152 -8.06 9.18 10.38
C TYR A 152 -7.26 10.46 10.62
N MET A 153 -6.62 10.97 9.57
CA MET A 153 -5.80 12.18 9.59
C MET A 153 -6.14 13.08 8.39
N PRO A 154 -6.96 14.12 8.57
CA PRO A 154 -7.38 15.01 7.49
C PRO A 154 -6.34 16.05 7.10
N ALA A 155 -5.29 16.26 7.91
CA ALA A 155 -4.09 17.03 7.59
C ALA A 155 -2.98 16.74 8.61
N GLY A 156 -1.71 16.78 8.18
CA GLY A 156 -0.57 16.76 9.09
C GLY A 156 0.58 15.83 8.69
N LYS A 157 1.21 15.22 9.69
CA LYS A 157 2.33 14.28 9.51
C LYS A 157 2.09 13.00 10.28
N LEU A 158 2.22 11.87 9.58
CA LEU A 158 2.15 10.54 10.17
C LEU A 158 3.52 9.87 10.08
N LEU A 159 3.99 9.34 11.20
CA LEU A 159 5.08 8.39 11.25
C LEU A 159 4.58 7.13 11.94
N THR A 160 4.50 6.02 11.22
CA THR A 160 4.17 4.73 11.81
C THR A 160 5.31 3.76 11.62
N ALA A 161 5.64 3.02 12.67
CA ALA A 161 6.68 2.01 12.65
C ALA A 161 6.28 0.80 13.50
N ASN A 162 6.48 -0.40 12.96
CA ASN A 162 6.23 -1.68 13.62
C ASN A 162 4.73 -1.93 13.88
N MET A 163 4.18 -2.85 13.09
CA MET A 163 2.89 -3.57 13.23
C MET A 163 1.65 -2.70 13.58
N LEU A 164 0.81 -2.44 12.58
CA LEU A 164 -0.53 -1.83 12.72
C LEU A 164 -1.62 -2.84 12.30
N THR A 165 -1.85 -3.88 13.09
CA THR A 165 -2.87 -4.88 12.73
C THR A 165 -4.27 -4.29 12.89
N ILE A 166 -5.07 -4.29 11.82
CA ILE A 166 -6.45 -3.76 11.76
C ILE A 166 -7.42 -4.83 11.30
N THR A 167 -7.92 -5.67 12.19
CA THR A 167 -8.92 -6.69 11.85
C THR A 167 -10.32 -6.13 12.02
N GLY A 168 -11.22 -6.30 11.04
CA GLY A 168 -12.64 -5.91 11.15
C GLY A 168 -13.49 -6.31 9.95
N GLU A 169 -14.67 -6.90 10.18
CA GLU A 169 -15.65 -7.26 9.14
C GLU A 169 -16.68 -6.13 9.04
N THR A 170 -16.91 -5.53 7.87
CA THR A 170 -18.01 -4.55 7.70
C THR A 170 -19.25 -5.21 7.11
N SER A 171 -20.42 -4.94 7.69
CA SER A 171 -21.66 -5.52 7.17
C SER A 171 -22.24 -4.77 5.97
N ASP A 172 -21.92 -3.49 5.75
CA ASP A 172 -22.53 -2.65 4.68
C ASP A 172 -21.69 -1.41 4.28
N ASP A 173 -20.73 -0.98 5.09
CA ASP A 173 -19.96 0.28 4.89
C ASP A 173 -18.47 0.02 4.61
N ASP A 174 -17.73 1.09 4.29
CA ASP A 174 -16.31 1.03 3.96
C ASP A 174 -15.43 0.67 5.19
N ALA A 175 -14.46 -0.20 4.97
CA ALA A 175 -13.33 -0.44 5.87
C ALA A 175 -12.08 0.24 5.32
N ILE A 176 -11.48 1.16 6.08
CA ILE A 176 -10.28 1.91 5.67
C ILE A 176 -9.22 1.78 6.75
N ALA A 177 -8.08 1.18 6.44
CA ALA A 177 -7.03 1.08 7.46
C ALA A 177 -6.41 2.44 7.79
N MET A 178 -6.04 3.22 6.76
CA MET A 178 -5.59 4.60 6.95
C MET A 178 -6.32 5.54 6.01
N TYR A 179 -7.03 6.52 6.56
CA TYR A 179 -7.58 7.65 5.82
C TYR A 179 -6.73 8.89 6.07
N LEU A 180 -5.90 9.21 5.08
CA LEU A 180 -4.99 10.33 5.09
C LEU A 180 -5.51 11.39 4.10
N ASN A 181 -5.51 12.65 4.49
CA ASN A 181 -5.80 13.75 3.57
C ASN A 181 -4.85 14.89 3.89
N TYR A 182 -4.37 15.64 2.89
CA TYR A 182 -3.38 16.71 3.06
C TYR A 182 -2.21 16.33 4.00
N THR A 183 -1.71 15.09 3.90
CA THR A 183 -0.81 14.49 4.89
C THR A 183 0.48 13.99 4.25
N THR A 184 1.61 14.22 4.94
CA THR A 184 2.86 13.50 4.66
C THR A 184 2.95 12.31 5.60
N ALA A 185 2.90 11.10 5.05
CA ALA A 185 2.99 9.86 5.82
C ALA A 185 4.29 9.10 5.51
N GLN A 186 4.90 8.57 6.56
CA GLN A 186 5.98 7.61 6.46
C GLN A 186 5.59 6.35 7.24
N ILE A 187 5.60 5.21 6.57
CA ILE A 187 5.09 3.92 7.05
C ILE A 187 6.22 2.92 6.97
N PHE A 188 6.64 2.37 8.12
CA PHE A 188 7.78 1.47 8.22
C PHE A 188 7.41 0.16 8.90
N ASN A 189 7.89 -0.97 8.38
CA ASN A 189 7.80 -2.30 9.02
C ASN A 189 6.39 -2.59 9.59
N SER A 190 5.36 -2.25 8.82
CA SER A 190 3.98 -2.30 9.26
C SER A 190 3.30 -3.54 8.68
N ARG A 191 2.25 -4.00 9.34
CA ARG A 191 1.35 -5.02 8.79
C ARG A 191 -0.07 -4.50 8.92
N ILE A 192 -0.84 -4.49 7.85
CA ILE A 192 -2.28 -4.16 7.81
C ILE A 192 -3.01 -5.42 7.36
N SER A 193 -4.14 -5.76 7.99
CA SER A 193 -4.89 -6.98 7.66
C SER A 193 -6.39 -6.76 7.79
N LEU A 194 -7.02 -6.30 6.71
CA LEU A 194 -8.45 -6.01 6.68
C LEU A 194 -9.24 -7.26 6.28
N SER A 195 -10.32 -7.55 7.00
CA SER A 195 -11.23 -8.63 6.64
C SER A 195 -12.33 -8.15 5.69
N SER A 196 -12.89 -9.09 4.91
CA SER A 196 -13.89 -8.81 3.90
C SER A 196 -15.18 -8.22 4.49
N GLY A 197 -15.81 -7.31 3.75
CA GLY A 197 -17.12 -6.77 4.06
C GLY A 197 -17.97 -6.50 2.82
N LEU A 198 -19.21 -6.05 3.01
CA LEU A 198 -20.09 -5.70 1.87
C LEU A 198 -19.73 -4.33 1.24
N GLY A 199 -18.99 -3.47 1.94
CA GLY A 199 -18.53 -2.18 1.43
C GLY A 199 -17.17 -2.26 0.73
N LYS A 200 -16.56 -1.08 0.47
CA LYS A 200 -15.19 -1.03 -0.04
C LYS A 200 -14.18 -1.27 1.07
N CYS A 201 -13.15 -2.06 0.79
CA CYS A 201 -12.02 -2.25 1.68
C CYS A 201 -10.79 -1.56 1.10
N ILE A 202 -10.24 -0.58 1.83
CA ILE A 202 -9.11 0.23 1.40
C ILE A 202 -7.98 0.13 2.43
N GLY A 203 -6.79 -0.31 2.00
CA GLY A 203 -5.61 -0.32 2.86
C GLY A 203 -5.22 1.10 3.26
N ILE A 204 -4.80 1.90 2.28
CA ILE A 204 -4.36 3.28 2.51
C ILE A 204 -5.04 4.20 1.51
N PHE A 205 -5.92 5.06 2.00
CA PHE A 205 -6.45 6.20 1.27
C PHE A 205 -5.61 7.44 1.58
N ASN A 206 -5.12 8.13 0.55
CA ASN A 206 -4.51 9.45 0.68
C ASN A 206 -5.06 10.44 -0.34
N GLY A 207 -5.82 11.43 0.14
CA GLY A 207 -6.49 12.42 -0.70
C GLY A 207 -5.56 13.52 -1.23
N ASP A 208 -4.53 13.90 -0.48
CA ASP A 208 -3.51 14.84 -0.94
C ASP A 208 -2.27 14.70 -0.06
N GLY A 209 -1.08 14.89 -0.63
CA GLY A 209 0.18 14.87 0.10
C GLY A 209 1.19 13.87 -0.43
N SER A 210 1.92 13.20 0.47
CA SER A 210 2.98 12.28 0.06
C SER A 210 3.07 11.11 1.01
N VAL A 211 3.11 9.91 0.46
CA VAL A 211 3.15 8.66 1.21
C VAL A 211 4.45 7.94 0.85
N GLN A 212 5.26 7.66 1.88
CA GLN A 212 6.44 6.83 1.79
C GLN A 212 6.21 5.56 2.59
N VAL A 213 6.38 4.40 1.95
CA VAL A 213 6.18 3.08 2.55
C VAL A 213 7.45 2.27 2.38
N ASP A 214 7.93 1.66 3.46
CA ASP A 214 9.15 0.86 3.49
C ASP A 214 8.95 -0.33 4.46
N GLY A 215 8.80 -1.54 3.92
CA GLY A 215 8.49 -2.73 4.71
C GLY A 215 7.02 -2.76 5.13
N LEU A 216 6.07 -2.93 4.20
CA LEU A 216 4.65 -3.08 4.54
C LEU A 216 4.14 -4.44 4.04
N ASP A 217 3.47 -5.16 4.93
CA ASP A 217 2.65 -6.33 4.61
C ASP A 217 1.17 -5.90 4.66
N LEU A 218 0.50 -5.83 3.51
CA LEU A 218 -0.89 -5.42 3.39
C LEU A 218 -1.74 -6.58 2.88
N GLU A 219 -2.62 -7.07 3.73
CA GLU A 219 -3.57 -8.13 3.43
C GLU A 219 -5.00 -7.58 3.48
N ILE A 220 -5.78 -7.75 2.43
CA ILE A 220 -7.22 -7.45 2.42
C ILE A 220 -7.97 -8.65 1.87
N SER A 221 -8.65 -9.41 2.70
CA SER A 221 -9.23 -10.72 2.30
C SER A 221 -10.38 -10.65 1.28
N GLY A 222 -10.98 -9.47 1.02
CA GLY A 222 -12.04 -9.31 0.03
C GLY A 222 -12.91 -8.08 0.27
N GLY A 223 -13.93 -7.88 -0.58
CA GLY A 223 -14.92 -6.81 -0.44
C GLY A 223 -15.92 -6.80 -1.60
N ASP A 224 -17.20 -6.58 -1.34
CA ASP A 224 -18.19 -6.60 -2.44
C ASP A 224 -18.03 -5.38 -3.37
N ASP A 225 -17.94 -4.17 -2.81
CA ASP A 225 -17.93 -2.92 -3.59
C ASP A 225 -16.54 -2.50 -4.11
N GLY A 226 -15.49 -3.19 -3.69
CA GLY A 226 -14.12 -2.93 -4.12
C GLY A 226 -13.07 -3.29 -3.07
N VAL A 227 -11.90 -3.72 -3.53
CA VAL A 227 -10.73 -3.98 -2.71
C VAL A 227 -9.57 -3.20 -3.30
N ILE A 228 -9.06 -2.23 -2.54
CA ILE A 228 -8.01 -1.33 -3.01
C ILE A 228 -6.85 -1.33 -2.01
N GLY A 229 -5.64 -1.65 -2.45
CA GLY A 229 -4.46 -1.60 -1.59
C GLY A 229 -4.12 -0.16 -1.21
N PHE A 230 -3.79 0.64 -2.23
CA PHE A 230 -3.45 2.06 -2.10
C PHE A 230 -4.33 2.91 -3.00
N TYR A 231 -5.05 3.87 -2.42
CA TYR A 231 -5.80 4.88 -3.15
C TYR A 231 -5.17 6.25 -2.92
N GLN A 232 -4.37 6.71 -3.88
CA GLN A 232 -3.72 8.02 -3.86
C GLN A 232 -4.43 8.96 -4.84
N LEU A 233 -4.95 10.10 -4.41
CA LEU A 233 -5.38 11.12 -5.38
C LEU A 233 -4.12 11.88 -5.85
N THR A 234 -3.75 12.96 -5.20
CA THR A 234 -2.65 13.83 -5.66
C THR A 234 -1.32 13.57 -4.95
N GLY A 235 -0.20 13.92 -5.59
CA GLY A 235 1.13 13.93 -4.95
C GLY A 235 1.99 12.69 -5.24
N PHE A 236 2.81 12.28 -4.27
CA PHE A 236 3.86 11.25 -4.45
C PHE A 236 3.53 9.99 -3.65
N LEU A 237 3.65 8.83 -4.28
CA LEU A 237 3.62 7.52 -3.63
C LEU A 237 4.95 6.81 -3.88
N ASN A 238 5.73 6.60 -2.82
CA ASN A 238 7.03 5.91 -2.89
C ASN A 238 7.00 4.68 -2.00
N MET A 239 7.15 3.52 -2.61
CA MET A 239 7.03 2.22 -1.94
C MET A 239 8.28 1.39 -2.17
N ARG A 240 8.72 0.75 -1.10
CA ARG A 240 9.84 -0.17 -1.10
C ARG A 240 9.54 -1.34 -0.18
N ASP A 241 9.89 -2.56 -0.58
CA ASP A 241 9.77 -3.73 0.30
C ASP A 241 8.31 -3.90 0.78
N VAL A 242 7.37 -3.82 -0.17
CA VAL A 242 5.93 -3.88 0.10
C VAL A 242 5.34 -5.16 -0.48
N SER A 243 4.62 -5.90 0.34
CA SER A 243 3.80 -7.05 -0.04
C SER A 243 2.33 -6.67 0.06
N VAL A 244 1.58 -6.93 -1.01
CA VAL A 244 0.14 -6.66 -1.10
C VAL A 244 -0.58 -7.93 -1.53
N GLU A 245 -1.45 -8.44 -0.67
CA GLU A 245 -2.37 -9.53 -0.96
C GLU A 245 -3.80 -9.02 -0.88
N LEU A 246 -4.47 -8.91 -2.03
CA LEU A 246 -5.88 -8.52 -2.12
C LEU A 246 -6.70 -9.73 -2.53
N GLY A 247 -7.73 -10.07 -1.77
CA GLY A 247 -8.70 -11.10 -2.12
C GLY A 247 -9.73 -10.63 -3.14
N ASP A 248 -10.67 -11.52 -3.44
CA ASP A 248 -11.67 -11.32 -4.48
C ASP A 248 -12.66 -10.19 -4.15
N SER A 249 -13.23 -9.62 -5.22
CA SER A 249 -14.23 -8.56 -5.14
C SER A 249 -15.33 -8.76 -6.17
N LYS A 250 -16.53 -8.25 -5.88
CA LYS A 250 -17.55 -8.18 -6.94
C LYS A 250 -17.24 -7.05 -7.90
N SER A 251 -16.86 -5.89 -7.39
CA SER A 251 -16.65 -4.69 -8.19
C SER A 251 -15.23 -4.58 -8.73
N GLU A 252 -14.27 -4.10 -7.94
CA GLU A 252 -12.89 -3.85 -8.40
C GLU A 252 -11.87 -4.47 -7.44
N VAL A 253 -10.75 -4.94 -7.97
CA VAL A 253 -9.55 -5.33 -7.20
C VAL A 253 -8.37 -4.54 -7.74
N ILE A 254 -7.82 -3.62 -6.94
CA ILE A 254 -6.78 -2.69 -7.41
C ILE A 254 -5.63 -2.61 -6.41
N GLY A 255 -4.42 -2.96 -6.83
CA GLY A 255 -3.21 -2.84 -6.00
C GLY A 255 -2.92 -1.38 -5.66
N ILE A 256 -2.68 -0.56 -6.69
CA ILE A 256 -2.48 0.88 -6.58
C ILE A 256 -3.45 1.61 -7.51
N TYR A 257 -4.21 2.56 -6.97
CA TYR A 257 -5.05 3.47 -7.72
C TYR A 257 -4.60 4.91 -7.46
N GLN A 258 -3.91 5.51 -8.44
CA GLN A 258 -3.43 6.88 -8.37
C GLN A 258 -4.10 7.79 -9.41
N THR A 259 -4.71 8.90 -8.99
CA THR A 259 -5.37 9.87 -9.90
C THR A 259 -4.95 11.31 -9.64
N ASP A 260 -4.37 11.97 -10.64
CA ASP A 260 -3.68 13.26 -10.55
C ASP A 260 -2.36 13.19 -9.75
N GLY A 261 -1.72 12.02 -9.78
CA GLY A 261 -0.40 11.78 -9.20
C GLY A 261 0.72 12.51 -9.93
N ILE A 262 1.78 12.87 -9.18
CA ILE A 262 3.03 13.41 -9.74
C ILE A 262 4.05 12.29 -9.89
N GLU A 263 4.14 11.38 -8.92
CA GLU A 263 5.10 10.29 -8.93
C GLU A 263 4.52 9.04 -8.28
N CYS A 264 4.81 7.90 -8.88
CA CYS A 264 4.60 6.57 -8.31
C CYS A 264 5.92 5.79 -8.44
N THR A 265 6.52 5.41 -7.32
CA THR A 265 7.72 4.57 -7.31
C THR A 265 7.42 3.30 -6.53
N VAL A 266 7.65 2.15 -7.16
CA VAL A 266 7.47 0.80 -6.59
C VAL A 266 8.79 0.05 -6.76
N ILE A 267 9.42 -0.34 -5.65
CA ILE A 267 10.72 -1.00 -5.66
C ILE A 267 10.64 -2.25 -4.79
N ASN A 268 11.10 -3.39 -5.30
CA ASN A 268 11.24 -4.61 -4.50
C ASN A 268 9.92 -4.99 -3.81
N SER A 269 8.85 -5.13 -4.59
CA SER A 269 7.49 -5.26 -4.04
C SER A 269 6.68 -6.30 -4.78
N ASP A 270 5.87 -7.03 -4.05
CA ASP A 270 4.97 -8.07 -4.57
C ASP A 270 3.51 -7.67 -4.42
N PHE A 271 2.73 -7.93 -5.46
CA PHE A 271 1.30 -7.68 -5.51
C PHE A 271 0.63 -8.95 -6.01
N THR A 272 -0.19 -9.57 -5.16
CA THR A 272 -1.04 -10.70 -5.51
C THR A 272 -2.49 -10.26 -5.37
N LEU A 273 -3.18 -10.13 -6.50
CA LEU A 273 -4.53 -9.57 -6.56
C LEU A 273 -5.53 -10.65 -6.99
N GLY A 274 -6.60 -10.81 -6.22
CA GLY A 274 -7.71 -11.71 -6.50
C GLY A 274 -8.57 -11.27 -7.68
N GLU A 275 -9.65 -12.01 -7.92
CA GLU A 275 -10.52 -11.80 -9.08
C GLU A 275 -11.56 -10.71 -8.82
N SER A 276 -11.88 -9.93 -9.86
CA SER A 276 -13.08 -9.10 -9.92
C SER A 276 -14.17 -9.79 -10.76
N THR A 277 -15.38 -9.93 -10.22
CA THR A 277 -16.48 -10.60 -10.96
C THR A 277 -17.40 -9.68 -11.77
N MET A 278 -17.23 -8.35 -11.71
CA MET A 278 -18.12 -7.40 -12.41
C MET A 278 -17.44 -6.22 -13.11
N SER A 279 -16.18 -5.90 -12.82
CA SER A 279 -15.54 -4.73 -13.42
C SER A 279 -14.05 -5.02 -13.64
N ALA A 280 -13.17 -4.42 -12.85
CA ALA A 280 -11.75 -4.31 -13.18
C ALA A 280 -10.81 -4.95 -12.15
N GLY A 281 -9.71 -5.50 -12.65
CA GLY A 281 -8.59 -6.01 -11.87
C GLY A 281 -7.29 -5.34 -12.31
N TYR A 282 -6.72 -4.45 -11.49
CA TYR A 282 -5.51 -3.69 -11.87
C TYR A 282 -4.39 -3.83 -10.85
N GLY A 283 -3.20 -4.22 -11.30
CA GLY A 283 -1.97 -4.16 -10.50
C GLY A 283 -1.68 -2.72 -10.05
N VAL A 284 -1.35 -1.89 -11.03
CA VAL A 284 -1.08 -0.45 -10.85
C VAL A 284 -1.88 0.35 -11.87
N TYR A 285 -2.78 1.21 -11.41
CA TYR A 285 -3.46 2.21 -12.20
C TYR A 285 -2.94 3.60 -11.81
N HIS A 286 -2.32 4.29 -12.76
CA HIS A 286 -1.83 5.66 -12.58
C HIS A 286 -2.37 6.57 -13.67
N ALA A 287 -3.33 7.42 -13.32
CA ALA A 287 -3.76 8.53 -14.13
C ALA A 287 -3.06 9.79 -13.64
N GLY A 288 -1.87 10.10 -14.17
CA GLY A 288 -1.08 11.22 -13.70
C GLY A 288 -1.48 12.54 -14.36
N VAL A 289 -1.00 13.65 -13.78
CA VAL A 289 -1.02 14.95 -14.46
C VAL A 289 0.09 15.02 -15.52
N GLU A 290 0.05 16.03 -16.39
CA GLU A 290 1.17 16.32 -17.29
C GLU A 290 2.47 16.40 -16.47
N PHE A 291 3.51 15.68 -16.92
CA PHE A 291 4.82 15.54 -16.27
C PHE A 291 4.95 14.53 -15.12
N SER A 292 3.95 13.68 -14.92
CA SER A 292 4.04 12.59 -13.94
C SER A 292 5.04 11.50 -14.35
N THR A 293 5.56 10.76 -13.37
CA THR A 293 6.49 9.65 -13.58
C THR A 293 6.08 8.40 -12.80
N VAL A 294 6.15 7.24 -13.46
CA VAL A 294 5.95 5.92 -12.85
C VAL A 294 7.24 5.13 -12.96
N THR A 295 7.78 4.69 -11.83
CA THR A 295 9.01 3.89 -11.74
C THR A 295 8.69 2.58 -11.03
N ILE A 296 8.90 1.43 -11.69
CA ILE A 296 8.69 0.10 -11.13
C ILE A 296 9.97 -0.72 -11.33
N ILE A 297 10.53 -1.25 -10.24
CA ILE A 297 11.81 -1.97 -10.25
C ILE A 297 11.71 -3.20 -9.34
N ASN A 298 12.13 -4.37 -9.82
CA ASN A 298 12.15 -5.61 -9.04
C ASN A 298 10.78 -5.89 -8.40
N ALA A 299 9.71 -5.82 -9.19
CA ALA A 299 8.36 -6.01 -8.69
C ALA A 299 7.70 -7.24 -9.32
N ALA A 300 6.94 -7.98 -8.53
CA ALA A 300 6.08 -9.06 -8.99
C ALA A 300 4.62 -8.60 -8.89
N ILE A 301 3.89 -8.64 -10.00
CA ILE A 301 2.48 -8.22 -10.06
C ILE A 301 1.67 -9.34 -10.69
N ASP A 302 0.92 -10.05 -9.85
CA ASP A 302 0.02 -11.13 -10.25
C ASP A 302 -1.44 -10.65 -10.09
N VAL A 303 -2.18 -10.62 -11.19
CA VAL A 303 -3.58 -10.20 -11.24
C VAL A 303 -4.40 -11.39 -11.69
N ALA A 304 -5.20 -11.98 -10.80
CA ALA A 304 -5.91 -13.22 -11.07
C ALA A 304 -6.90 -13.12 -12.25
N GLY A 305 -7.49 -11.94 -12.47
CA GLY A 305 -8.40 -11.68 -13.59
C GLY A 305 -9.52 -10.72 -13.22
N ALA A 306 -10.40 -10.45 -14.20
CA ALA A 306 -11.57 -9.59 -14.02
C ALA A 306 -12.68 -9.96 -15.00
N ALA A 307 -13.90 -9.48 -14.79
CA ALA A 307 -14.95 -9.65 -15.79
C ALA A 307 -14.74 -8.74 -17.02
N ASP A 308 -14.55 -7.44 -16.81
CA ASP A 308 -14.48 -6.47 -17.90
C ASP A 308 -13.04 -6.22 -18.37
N SER A 309 -12.13 -5.85 -17.45
CA SER A 309 -10.75 -5.52 -17.82
C SER A 309 -9.74 -5.90 -16.75
N ALA A 310 -8.68 -6.58 -17.15
CA ALA A 310 -7.54 -6.90 -16.29
C ALA A 310 -6.26 -6.27 -16.83
N ALA A 311 -5.47 -5.66 -15.95
CA ALA A 311 -4.18 -5.12 -16.33
C ALA A 311 -3.11 -5.20 -15.23
N GLY A 312 -1.87 -5.50 -15.61
CA GLY A 312 -0.73 -5.39 -14.69
C GLY A 312 -0.41 -3.92 -14.39
N LEU A 313 -0.33 -3.11 -15.44
CA LEU A 313 -0.01 -1.68 -15.35
C LEU A 313 -0.84 -0.85 -16.33
N ILE A 314 -1.50 0.20 -15.85
CA ILE A 314 -2.14 1.23 -16.66
C ILE A 314 -1.53 2.57 -16.28
N VAL A 315 -0.98 3.30 -17.24
CA VAL A 315 -0.39 4.61 -17.03
C VAL A 315 -0.91 5.60 -18.05
N ASN A 316 -1.54 6.69 -17.58
CA ASN A 316 -2.01 7.76 -18.44
C ASN A 316 -1.19 9.03 -18.21
N GLN A 317 -0.62 9.57 -19.30
CA GLN A 317 0.06 10.86 -19.38
C GLN A 317 1.37 10.99 -18.57
N SER A 318 2.06 9.87 -18.33
CA SER A 318 3.31 9.85 -17.56
C SER A 318 4.52 9.38 -18.37
N ARG A 319 5.71 9.57 -17.81
CA ARG A 319 6.92 8.82 -18.22
C ARG A 319 6.97 7.52 -17.42
N VAL A 320 7.30 6.42 -18.10
CA VAL A 320 7.37 5.10 -17.47
C VAL A 320 8.81 4.59 -17.45
N PHE A 321 9.25 4.05 -16.32
CA PHE A 321 10.49 3.28 -16.18
C PHE A 321 10.14 1.98 -15.46
N VAL A 322 10.05 0.87 -16.20
CA VAL A 322 9.81 -0.47 -15.67
C VAL A 322 11.07 -1.29 -15.92
N ALA A 323 11.62 -1.91 -14.88
CA ALA A 323 12.81 -2.73 -14.99
C ALA A 323 12.72 -3.97 -14.10
N ASN A 324 13.23 -5.12 -14.57
CA ASN A 324 13.29 -6.37 -13.80
C ASN A 324 11.95 -6.65 -13.10
N THR A 325 10.85 -6.64 -13.85
CA THR A 325 9.50 -6.74 -13.28
C THR A 325 8.80 -7.94 -13.90
N SER A 326 8.16 -8.77 -13.09
CA SER A 326 7.30 -9.87 -13.53
C SER A 326 5.85 -9.44 -13.42
N MET A 327 5.09 -9.55 -14.51
CA MET A 327 3.65 -9.34 -14.53
C MET A 327 2.96 -10.58 -15.08
N ASN A 328 1.96 -11.07 -14.35
CA ASN A 328 1.06 -12.12 -14.81
C ASN A 328 -0.37 -11.60 -14.70
N VAL A 329 -1.07 -11.52 -15.82
CA VAL A 329 -2.41 -10.94 -15.88
C VAL A 329 -3.38 -12.00 -16.38
N GLY A 330 -4.34 -12.37 -15.53
CA GLY A 330 -5.35 -13.37 -15.78
C GLY A 330 -6.43 -12.94 -16.76
N GLU A 331 -7.46 -13.78 -16.87
CA GLU A 331 -8.50 -13.65 -17.90
C GLU A 331 -9.43 -12.47 -17.60
N ALA A 332 -9.86 -11.78 -18.68
CA ALA A 332 -10.92 -10.78 -18.67
C ALA A 332 -11.47 -10.57 -20.09
N ASP A 333 -12.54 -9.78 -20.24
CA ASP A 333 -13.01 -9.39 -21.58
C ASP A 333 -11.93 -8.62 -22.35
N GLU A 334 -11.16 -7.76 -21.67
CA GLU A 334 -9.95 -7.07 -22.17
C GLU A 334 -8.74 -7.34 -21.23
N VAL A 335 -7.59 -7.77 -21.78
CA VAL A 335 -6.40 -8.13 -20.99
C VAL A 335 -5.17 -7.38 -21.46
N PHE A 336 -4.58 -6.58 -20.57
CA PHE A 336 -3.38 -5.82 -20.84
C PHE A 336 -2.24 -6.23 -19.91
N GLY A 337 -1.07 -6.56 -20.43
CA GLY A 337 0.11 -6.63 -19.57
C GLY A 337 0.44 -5.22 -19.04
N MET A 338 0.70 -4.32 -19.98
CA MET A 338 0.90 -2.90 -19.75
C MET A 338 0.10 -2.07 -20.77
N ASN A 339 -0.64 -1.06 -20.30
CA ASN A 339 -1.29 -0.04 -21.13
C ASN A 339 -0.72 1.35 -20.81
N ILE A 340 0.04 1.91 -21.75
CA ILE A 340 0.81 3.14 -21.55
C ILE A 340 0.29 4.24 -22.49
N GLY A 341 -0.50 5.15 -21.92
CA GLY A 341 -0.91 6.40 -22.53
C GLY A 341 0.20 7.46 -22.46
N LEU A 342 0.91 7.68 -23.56
CA LEU A 342 1.94 8.69 -23.69
C LEU A 342 1.34 10.08 -23.88
N GLY A 343 1.30 10.89 -22.82
CA GLY A 343 0.78 12.28 -22.87
C GLY A 343 1.69 13.33 -22.24
N GLY A 344 1.59 14.57 -22.71
CA GLY A 344 2.37 15.72 -22.23
C GLY A 344 3.54 16.11 -23.13
N THR A 345 3.86 17.41 -23.14
CA THR A 345 4.73 18.02 -24.15
C THR A 345 6.24 17.95 -23.86
N GLU A 346 6.67 17.57 -22.66
CA GLU A 346 8.11 17.61 -22.25
C GLU A 346 8.60 16.35 -21.52
N LEU A 347 7.81 15.28 -21.48
CA LEU A 347 8.23 14.03 -20.83
C LEU A 347 9.18 13.27 -21.76
N GLY A 348 10.41 13.01 -21.28
CA GLY A 348 11.45 12.26 -22.01
C GLY A 348 11.08 10.79 -22.28
N ASP A 349 12.10 10.00 -22.58
CA ASP A 349 11.94 8.60 -22.99
C ASP A 349 11.32 7.72 -21.89
N SER A 350 10.54 6.73 -22.30
CA SER A 350 10.04 5.65 -21.42
C SER A 350 10.81 4.36 -21.66
N PHE A 351 10.99 3.56 -20.61
CA PHE A 351 11.84 2.36 -20.62
C PHE A 351 11.10 1.17 -20.03
N ILE A 352 11.20 0.03 -20.71
CA ILE A 352 10.78 -1.29 -20.26
C ILE A 352 11.99 -2.20 -20.45
N LEU A 353 12.60 -2.65 -19.36
CA LEU A 353 13.89 -3.35 -19.36
C LEU A 353 13.74 -4.69 -18.63
N ASN A 354 14.26 -5.78 -19.18
CA ASN A 354 14.34 -7.08 -18.50
C ASN A 354 13.04 -7.49 -17.78
N SER A 355 11.88 -7.18 -18.36
CA SER A 355 10.60 -7.42 -17.70
C SER A 355 9.87 -8.57 -18.38
N ALA A 356 9.29 -9.47 -17.59
CA ALA A 356 8.49 -10.59 -18.06
C ALA A 356 7.02 -10.22 -17.95
N VAL A 357 6.31 -10.12 -19.08
CA VAL A 357 4.91 -9.71 -19.12
C VAL A 357 4.08 -10.79 -19.79
N ALA A 358 3.33 -11.54 -18.98
CA ALA A 358 2.43 -12.58 -19.42
C ALA A 358 0.97 -12.14 -19.32
N THR A 359 0.22 -12.44 -20.36
CA THR A 359 -1.23 -12.21 -20.42
C THR A 359 -1.96 -13.51 -20.71
N ALA A 360 -3.02 -13.79 -19.96
CA ALA A 360 -3.95 -14.86 -20.25
C ALA A 360 -4.83 -14.51 -21.47
N PRO A 361 -5.54 -15.48 -22.07
CA PRO A 361 -6.47 -15.22 -23.16
C PRO A 361 -7.57 -14.23 -22.75
N ALA A 362 -7.88 -13.27 -23.62
CA ALA A 362 -9.04 -12.40 -23.46
C ALA A 362 -10.32 -13.12 -23.91
N ALA A 363 -11.43 -12.92 -23.19
CA ALA A 363 -12.71 -13.56 -23.49
C ALA A 363 -13.43 -12.91 -24.68
N VAL A 364 -13.24 -11.60 -24.89
CA VAL A 364 -13.96 -10.83 -25.92
C VAL A 364 -13.00 -10.19 -26.93
N SER A 365 -12.05 -9.36 -26.47
CA SER A 365 -11.13 -8.66 -27.39
C SER A 365 -9.91 -8.08 -26.68
N ASP A 366 -8.81 -7.93 -27.42
CA ASP A 366 -7.57 -7.26 -27.01
C ASP A 366 -6.83 -8.00 -25.89
N GLN A 367 -6.17 -9.11 -26.26
CA GLN A 367 -5.06 -9.66 -25.47
C GLN A 367 -3.76 -8.99 -25.92
N LEU A 368 -3.28 -8.03 -25.13
CA LEU A 368 -2.11 -7.20 -25.49
C LEU A 368 -1.09 -7.15 -24.35
N PRO A 369 0.05 -7.85 -24.45
CA PRO A 369 1.14 -7.70 -23.48
C PRO A 369 1.60 -6.25 -23.32
N LEU A 370 1.66 -5.49 -24.41
CA LEU A 370 1.97 -4.06 -24.37
C LEU A 370 1.06 -3.26 -25.32
N ARG A 371 0.29 -2.34 -24.76
CA ARG A 371 -0.47 -1.31 -25.47
C ARG A 371 0.16 0.06 -25.22
N ILE A 372 0.34 0.83 -26.29
CA ILE A 372 0.90 2.18 -26.26
C ILE A 372 -0.09 3.08 -26.99
N GLU A 373 -0.61 4.07 -26.29
CA GLU A 373 -1.54 5.05 -26.85
C GLU A 373 -0.90 6.42 -26.90
N GLN A 374 -1.04 7.11 -28.03
CA GLN A 374 -0.54 8.48 -28.15
C GLN A 374 -1.61 9.48 -27.73
N VAL A 375 -1.21 10.41 -26.86
CA VAL A 375 -2.00 11.61 -26.57
C VAL A 375 -1.39 12.85 -27.24
N THR A 376 -0.05 12.91 -27.42
CA THR A 376 0.65 14.10 -28.00
C THR A 376 1.94 13.80 -28.78
N THR A 377 2.47 14.82 -29.47
CA THR A 377 3.18 14.78 -30.77
C THR A 377 4.65 14.33 -30.85
N ARG A 378 5.23 13.62 -29.86
CA ARG A 378 6.45 12.77 -30.01
C ARG A 378 6.99 12.35 -28.66
N LYS A 379 7.00 11.04 -28.38
CA LYS A 379 7.80 10.41 -27.34
C LYS A 379 8.38 9.12 -27.87
N SER A 380 9.47 8.68 -27.26
CA SER A 380 10.16 7.45 -27.66
C SER A 380 10.12 6.44 -26.51
N ILE A 381 9.90 5.18 -26.85
CA ILE A 381 9.89 4.06 -25.91
C ILE A 381 11.04 3.12 -26.22
N HIS A 382 11.71 2.64 -25.17
CA HIS A 382 12.76 1.63 -25.24
C HIS A 382 12.20 0.35 -24.62
N VAL A 383 12.17 -0.74 -25.38
CA VAL A 383 11.73 -2.06 -24.89
C VAL A 383 12.86 -3.03 -25.11
N VAL A 384 13.61 -3.37 -24.06
CA VAL A 384 14.89 -4.07 -24.20
C VAL A 384 14.99 -5.26 -23.25
N GLY A 385 15.42 -6.39 -23.79
CA GLY A 385 15.61 -7.63 -23.03
C GLY A 385 14.33 -8.10 -22.33
N SER A 386 13.15 -7.74 -22.83
CA SER A 386 11.88 -8.04 -22.16
C SER A 386 11.15 -9.19 -22.86
N ASP A 387 10.38 -9.95 -22.10
CA ASP A 387 9.51 -10.99 -22.63
C ASP A 387 8.07 -10.48 -22.68
N LEU A 388 7.48 -10.50 -23.88
CA LEU A 388 6.12 -10.06 -24.13
C LEU A 388 5.31 -11.30 -24.56
N TYR A 389 4.66 -11.95 -23.60
CA TYR A 389 4.01 -13.23 -23.81
C TYR A 389 2.49 -13.16 -23.74
N GLY A 390 1.86 -13.85 -24.70
CA GLY A 390 0.46 -14.27 -24.65
C GLY A 390 0.31 -15.61 -25.37
N ASP A 391 -0.64 -16.45 -24.96
CA ASP A 391 -0.86 -17.76 -25.60
C ASP A 391 -1.38 -17.62 -27.05
N SER A 392 -2.08 -16.52 -27.37
CA SER A 392 -2.47 -16.14 -28.73
C SER A 392 -2.85 -14.65 -28.81
N PRO A 393 -1.92 -13.73 -28.53
CA PRO A 393 -2.24 -12.32 -28.41
C PRO A 393 -2.65 -11.76 -29.77
N ASP A 394 -3.56 -10.80 -29.75
CA ASP A 394 -3.97 -10.09 -30.98
C ASP A 394 -2.77 -9.32 -31.56
N CYS A 395 -1.97 -8.71 -30.67
CA CYS A 395 -0.67 -8.11 -30.95
C CYS A 395 0.25 -8.31 -29.72
N LEU A 396 1.55 -8.48 -29.93
CA LEU A 396 2.56 -8.36 -28.87
C LEU A 396 2.69 -6.91 -28.43
N ILE A 397 2.67 -5.99 -29.40
CA ILE A 397 2.64 -4.54 -29.18
C ILE A 397 1.53 -3.94 -30.04
N SER A 398 0.60 -3.22 -29.40
CA SER A 398 -0.33 -2.32 -30.09
C SER A 398 0.12 -0.88 -29.86
N ALA A 399 0.67 -0.22 -30.87
CA ALA A 399 1.16 1.16 -30.79
C ALA A 399 0.36 2.07 -31.71
N ASP A 400 -0.61 2.80 -31.15
CA ASP A 400 -1.64 3.57 -31.88
C ASP A 400 -2.31 2.75 -33.01
N THR A 401 -1.85 2.89 -34.25
CA THR A 401 -2.41 2.15 -35.40
C THR A 401 -1.61 0.91 -35.80
N ASP A 402 -0.42 0.71 -35.23
CA ASP A 402 0.45 -0.43 -35.50
C ASP A 402 0.11 -1.60 -34.57
N CYS A 403 0.00 -2.80 -35.16
CA CYS A 403 -0.15 -4.06 -34.44
C CYS A 403 1.03 -4.97 -34.80
N VAL A 404 1.95 -5.15 -33.86
CA VAL A 404 3.15 -5.97 -34.02
C VAL A 404 2.86 -7.36 -33.45
N THR A 405 2.96 -8.40 -34.27
CA THR A 405 2.55 -9.77 -33.90
C THR A 405 3.73 -10.75 -33.78
N ASP A 406 4.93 -10.34 -34.19
CA ASP A 406 6.12 -11.17 -34.16
C ASP A 406 7.26 -10.48 -33.41
N VAL A 407 7.98 -11.24 -32.58
CA VAL A 407 9.06 -10.71 -31.74
C VAL A 407 10.24 -10.20 -32.56
N SER A 408 10.45 -10.72 -33.77
CA SER A 408 11.46 -10.18 -34.69
C SER A 408 11.10 -8.78 -35.19
N ASP A 409 9.81 -8.50 -35.40
CA ASP A 409 9.33 -7.17 -35.76
C ASP A 409 9.37 -6.21 -34.56
N VAL A 410 9.12 -6.72 -33.33
CA VAL A 410 9.36 -5.95 -32.09
C VAL A 410 10.81 -5.48 -32.05
N ASN A 411 11.76 -6.40 -32.20
CA ASN A 411 13.20 -6.13 -32.18
C ASN A 411 13.71 -5.35 -33.39
N ALA A 412 12.95 -5.28 -34.49
CA ALA A 412 13.29 -4.43 -35.63
C ALA A 412 13.06 -2.94 -35.33
N CYS A 413 12.21 -2.63 -34.33
CA CYS A 413 11.93 -1.27 -33.87
C CYS A 413 11.42 -0.33 -34.99
N GLU A 414 10.62 -0.87 -35.92
CA GLU A 414 10.03 -0.10 -37.03
C GLU A 414 8.60 0.39 -36.73
N TRP A 415 8.04 0.00 -35.59
CA TRP A 415 6.70 0.37 -35.12
C TRP A 415 6.66 1.74 -34.46
N GLU A 416 5.47 2.33 -34.36
CA GLU A 416 5.28 3.69 -33.87
C GLU A 416 5.82 3.92 -32.45
N PHE A 417 6.50 5.05 -32.23
CA PHE A 417 7.15 5.44 -30.96
C PHE A 417 8.41 4.64 -30.59
N CYS A 418 8.79 3.58 -31.30
CA CYS A 418 9.99 2.84 -30.94
C CYS A 418 11.26 3.70 -31.07
N ALA A 419 12.02 3.79 -29.98
CA ALA A 419 13.35 4.40 -29.95
C ALA A 419 14.43 3.32 -30.09
N GLN A 420 14.25 2.23 -29.36
CA GLN A 420 15.13 1.08 -29.33
C GLN A 420 14.34 -0.15 -28.90
N ALA A 421 14.58 -1.26 -29.59
CA ALA A 421 14.15 -2.57 -29.13
C ALA A 421 15.19 -3.61 -29.52
N GLU A 422 15.62 -4.43 -28.57
CA GLU A 422 16.56 -5.53 -28.82
C GLU A 422 16.47 -6.58 -27.72
N GLY A 423 16.83 -7.83 -28.05
CA GLY A 423 16.87 -8.93 -27.09
C GLY A 423 15.52 -9.33 -26.51
N ASN A 424 14.40 -8.87 -27.08
CA ASN A 424 13.08 -9.21 -26.57
C ASN A 424 12.67 -10.64 -26.98
N LEU A 425 11.88 -11.27 -26.14
CA LEU A 425 11.34 -12.62 -26.30
C LEU A 425 9.80 -12.61 -26.37
N ASN A 426 9.26 -13.74 -26.81
CA ASN A 426 7.85 -14.09 -26.72
C ASN A 426 7.79 -15.60 -26.47
N VAL A 427 8.09 -15.99 -25.23
CA VAL A 427 8.10 -17.37 -24.76
C VAL A 427 7.31 -17.45 -23.46
N ALA A 428 6.73 -18.61 -23.14
CA ALA A 428 6.04 -18.74 -21.86
C ALA A 428 7.06 -18.53 -20.71
N PRO A 429 6.80 -17.64 -19.73
CA PRO A 429 7.79 -17.31 -18.71
C PRO A 429 8.23 -18.48 -17.85
N GLY A 430 7.37 -19.51 -17.72
CA GLY A 430 7.65 -20.65 -16.85
C GLY A 430 7.73 -20.25 -15.38
N PHE A 431 6.81 -19.42 -14.89
CA PHE A 431 6.73 -19.10 -13.46
C PHE A 431 6.47 -20.36 -12.63
N ALA A 432 7.13 -20.49 -11.49
CA ALA A 432 6.87 -21.53 -10.52
C ALA A 432 5.51 -21.29 -9.84
N SER A 433 4.68 -22.34 -9.72
CA SER A 433 3.27 -22.23 -9.36
C SER A 433 2.96 -21.75 -7.94
N ASP A 434 3.95 -21.74 -7.04
CA ASP A 434 3.72 -21.62 -5.60
C ASP A 434 4.47 -20.40 -4.99
N SER A 435 5.05 -19.54 -5.82
CA SER A 435 6.14 -18.67 -5.37
C SER A 435 6.15 -17.31 -6.06
N GLY A 436 5.13 -16.47 -5.89
CA GLY A 436 5.21 -15.03 -6.19
C GLY A 436 5.82 -14.60 -7.54
N LEU A 437 5.59 -15.38 -8.61
CA LEU A 437 6.20 -15.18 -9.94
C LEU A 437 7.72 -15.38 -10.05
N HIS A 438 8.33 -16.17 -9.18
CA HIS A 438 9.70 -16.69 -9.36
C HIS A 438 9.78 -17.59 -10.61
N LEU A 439 10.93 -17.63 -11.27
CA LEU A 439 11.14 -18.43 -12.47
C LEU A 439 11.37 -19.90 -12.10
N ALA A 440 10.76 -20.83 -12.86
CA ALA A 440 11.10 -22.23 -12.76
C ALA A 440 12.53 -22.47 -13.26
N ALA A 441 13.20 -23.49 -12.71
CA ALA A 441 14.61 -23.80 -13.01
C ALA A 441 14.89 -24.16 -14.49
N ASP A 442 13.86 -24.42 -15.29
CA ASP A 442 13.94 -24.69 -16.73
C ASP A 442 13.33 -23.57 -17.60
N SER A 443 13.10 -22.38 -17.02
CA SER A 443 12.62 -21.21 -17.77
C SER A 443 13.63 -20.76 -18.82
N ASP A 444 13.11 -20.43 -20.01
CA ASP A 444 13.88 -19.81 -21.09
C ASP A 444 14.24 -18.33 -20.80
N LEU A 445 13.75 -17.76 -19.70
CA LEU A 445 14.03 -16.38 -19.27
C LEU A 445 15.30 -16.25 -18.42
N ILE A 446 15.89 -17.36 -17.97
CA ILE A 446 17.14 -17.40 -17.22
C ILE A 446 18.30 -17.02 -18.16
N ASP A 447 19.18 -16.12 -17.71
CA ASP A 447 20.33 -15.57 -18.44
C ASP A 447 19.96 -14.88 -19.79
N ALA A 448 18.68 -14.60 -20.04
CA ALA A 448 18.20 -14.10 -21.32
C ALA A 448 18.12 -12.56 -21.42
N GLY A 449 18.16 -11.89 -20.28
CA GLY A 449 18.13 -10.43 -20.16
C GLY A 449 19.44 -9.77 -20.55
N ILE A 450 19.44 -8.44 -20.54
CA ILE A 450 20.61 -7.62 -20.88
C ILE A 450 21.09 -6.83 -19.65
N ASP A 451 22.30 -6.27 -19.70
CA ASP A 451 22.74 -5.32 -18.66
C ASP A 451 21.94 -4.00 -18.78
N PRO A 452 21.09 -3.64 -17.79
CA PRO A 452 20.27 -2.43 -17.87
C PRO A 452 21.06 -1.15 -17.58
N SER A 453 22.33 -1.25 -17.14
CA SER A 453 23.15 -0.11 -16.73
C SER A 453 23.24 1.05 -17.76
N PRO A 454 23.29 0.82 -19.08
CA PRO A 454 23.33 1.90 -20.06
C PRO A 454 22.04 2.73 -20.14
N PHE A 455 20.91 2.15 -19.74
CA PHE A 455 19.57 2.76 -19.80
C PHE A 455 19.13 3.32 -18.45
N THR A 456 19.74 2.84 -17.36
CA THR A 456 19.31 3.14 -16.00
C THR A 456 19.89 4.49 -15.54
N PRO A 457 19.06 5.42 -15.04
CA PRO A 457 19.54 6.62 -14.36
C PRO A 457 20.54 6.27 -13.24
N THR A 458 21.56 7.10 -13.04
CA THR A 458 22.65 6.79 -12.09
C THR A 458 22.15 6.56 -10.66
N GLU A 459 21.08 7.26 -10.29
CA GLU A 459 20.39 7.15 -9.00
C GLU A 459 19.63 5.83 -8.80
N LEU A 460 19.19 5.16 -9.89
CA LEU A 460 18.46 3.88 -9.86
C LEU A 460 19.39 2.68 -10.07
N ALA A 461 20.60 2.89 -10.60
CA ALA A 461 21.56 1.81 -10.90
C ALA A 461 21.88 0.86 -9.72
N PRO A 462 21.93 1.30 -8.44
CA PRO A 462 22.11 0.38 -7.33
C PRO A 462 20.95 -0.62 -7.16
N LEU A 463 19.72 -0.24 -7.54
CA LEU A 463 18.53 -1.08 -7.39
C LEU A 463 18.50 -2.21 -8.42
N MET A 464 19.13 -2.02 -9.59
CA MET A 464 19.23 -3.06 -10.64
C MET A 464 20.14 -4.24 -10.28
N ARG A 465 20.92 -4.14 -9.20
CA ARG A 465 21.97 -5.13 -8.84
C ARG A 465 21.46 -6.26 -7.95
N VAL A 466 20.22 -6.16 -7.51
CA VAL A 466 19.56 -7.16 -6.69
C VAL A 466 18.19 -7.47 -7.29
N ASP A 467 17.66 -8.64 -7.05
CA ASP A 467 16.29 -9.04 -7.41
C ASP A 467 15.31 -8.78 -6.25
N ILE A 468 14.09 -9.33 -6.35
CA ILE A 468 13.04 -9.18 -5.32
C ILE A 468 13.41 -9.80 -3.96
N ASP A 469 14.21 -10.86 -3.96
CA ASP A 469 14.70 -11.60 -2.78
C ASP A 469 16.06 -11.10 -2.26
N TYR A 470 16.58 -10.04 -2.89
CA TYR A 470 17.90 -9.46 -2.66
C TYR A 470 19.10 -10.32 -3.12
N ASP A 471 18.88 -11.30 -3.98
CA ASP A 471 19.94 -12.02 -4.66
C ASP A 471 20.63 -11.14 -5.69
N LEU A 472 21.94 -11.32 -5.84
CA LEU A 472 22.77 -10.46 -6.70
C LEU A 472 22.54 -10.75 -8.18
N ARG A 473 22.37 -9.69 -8.97
CA ARG A 473 22.25 -9.77 -10.43
C ARG A 473 23.52 -9.31 -11.16
N PRO A 474 23.90 -9.96 -12.27
CA PRO A 474 23.48 -11.31 -12.64
C PRO A 474 24.15 -12.38 -11.75
N ALA A 475 23.48 -13.49 -11.49
CA ALA A 475 24.02 -14.68 -10.85
C ALA A 475 24.72 -15.61 -11.86
N GLY A 476 24.24 -15.63 -13.11
CA GLY A 476 24.74 -16.47 -14.21
C GLY A 476 25.57 -15.73 -15.27
N ASP A 477 25.39 -16.14 -16.52
CA ASP A 477 26.05 -15.57 -17.71
C ASP A 477 25.41 -14.23 -18.13
N GLY A 478 24.14 -14.00 -17.76
CA GLY A 478 23.33 -12.83 -18.10
C GLY A 478 22.36 -12.47 -16.98
N PHE A 479 21.62 -11.37 -17.15
CA PHE A 479 20.51 -11.06 -16.26
C PHE A 479 19.34 -11.99 -16.57
N ASP A 480 18.56 -12.37 -15.56
CA ASP A 480 17.27 -13.00 -15.81
C ASP A 480 16.23 -11.93 -16.22
N ILE A 481 15.26 -12.33 -17.04
CA ILE A 481 14.10 -11.48 -17.38
C ILE A 481 13.02 -11.70 -16.32
N GLY A 482 12.62 -10.63 -15.62
CA GLY A 482 11.59 -10.68 -14.56
C GLY A 482 12.08 -10.14 -13.22
N ALA A 483 11.25 -10.29 -12.19
CA ALA A 483 11.50 -9.82 -10.82
C ALA A 483 12.53 -10.65 -10.05
N ASP A 484 12.69 -11.91 -10.44
CA ASP A 484 13.50 -12.94 -9.81
C ASP A 484 14.85 -13.15 -10.51
N GLU A 485 15.87 -13.58 -9.77
CA GLU A 485 17.16 -14.04 -10.28
C GLU A 485 17.43 -15.46 -9.75
N VAL A 486 17.41 -16.45 -10.65
CA VAL A 486 17.57 -17.85 -10.29
C VAL A 486 19.00 -18.12 -9.85
N THR A 487 19.18 -18.38 -8.56
CA THR A 487 20.49 -18.74 -8.01
C THR A 487 20.83 -20.24 -8.25
N PRO A 488 22.04 -20.56 -8.73
CA PRO A 488 22.45 -21.95 -9.06
C PRO A 488 22.53 -22.97 -7.91
#